data_AF-A0ABD3HJP3-F1
#
_entry.id   AF-A0ABD3HJP3-F1
#
_cell.length_a   1.000
_cell.length_b   1.000
_cell.length_c   1.000
_cell.angle_alpha   90.00
_cell.angle_beta   90.00
_cell.angle_gamma   90.00
#
_symmetry.space_group_name_H-M   'P 1'
#
loop_
_entity.id
_entity.type
_entity.pdbx_description
1 polymer ?
#
loop_
_entity_poly.entity_id
_entity_poly.type
_entity_poly.pdbx_seq_one_letter_code
_entity_poly.pdbx_strand_id
1 'polypeptide(L)'
;MRSTNQLQKILKTRQRNLLEAGSQLRHMEISRRNLRSSVPNLVLNGVKKGLILAIEKVDDIRYIIVPIHTESHWSLVLIHISDTRDACVIYHMDSIKTYHDHSQIGALLNTWLDRGLGLNMETSIVSIGITQQTNNFDCGVHVLYIITKLIEAGKNGQLLEYLENAYGGLPKE
;
A
#
# COMPACT_ATOMS: atom_id res chain seq x y z
N MET A 1 10.06 -21.99 -38.56
CA MET A 1 9.67 -20.61 -38.93
C MET A 1 8.29 -20.34 -38.37
N ARG A 2 8.12 -19.39 -37.42
CA ARG A 2 6.78 -18.98 -36.94
C ARG A 2 6.06 -18.27 -38.08
N SER A 3 4.85 -18.70 -38.42
CA SER A 3 4.10 -18.14 -39.55
C SER A 3 3.82 -16.65 -39.33
N THR A 4 3.91 -15.87 -40.39
CA THR A 4 3.68 -14.42 -40.43
C THR A 4 2.36 -14.01 -39.75
N ASN A 5 1.35 -14.87 -39.78
CA ASN A 5 0.06 -14.66 -39.12
C ASN A 5 0.14 -14.66 -37.57
N GLN A 6 1.02 -15.46 -36.97
CA GLN A 6 1.19 -15.46 -35.51
C GLN A 6 1.89 -14.19 -35.01
N LEU A 7 2.87 -13.69 -35.76
CA LEU A 7 3.57 -12.44 -35.43
C LEU A 7 2.64 -11.22 -35.50
N GLN A 8 1.78 -11.16 -36.53
CA GLN A 8 0.80 -10.08 -36.64
C GLN A 8 -0.22 -10.07 -35.49
N LYS A 9 -0.63 -11.27 -35.02
CA LYS A 9 -1.54 -11.38 -33.87
C LYS A 9 -0.91 -10.84 -32.58
N ILE A 10 0.36 -11.20 -32.32
CA ILE A 10 1.10 -10.72 -31.15
C ILE A 10 1.29 -9.21 -31.18
N LEU A 11 1.61 -8.64 -32.35
CA LEU A 11 1.81 -7.19 -32.50
C LEU A 11 0.51 -6.41 -32.26
N LYS A 12 -0.61 -6.89 -32.79
CA LYS A 12 -1.93 -6.27 -32.55
C LYS A 12 -2.32 -6.32 -31.07
N THR A 13 -2.07 -7.44 -30.39
CA THR A 13 -2.34 -7.55 -28.94
C THR A 13 -1.47 -6.58 -28.14
N ARG A 14 -0.17 -6.48 -28.45
CA ARG A 14 0.72 -5.52 -27.76
C ARG A 14 0.31 -4.07 -27.98
N GLN A 15 -0.09 -3.70 -29.20
CA GLN A 15 -0.53 -2.34 -29.51
C GLN A 15 -1.82 -1.98 -28.76
N ARG A 16 -2.75 -2.92 -28.63
CA ARG A 16 -3.97 -2.73 -27.83
C ARG A 16 -3.66 -2.50 -26.35
N ASN A 17 -2.81 -3.35 -25.78
CA ASN A 17 -2.42 -3.25 -24.37
C ASN A 17 -1.68 -1.92 -24.07
N LEU A 18 -0.86 -1.43 -25.01
CA LEU A 18 -0.17 -0.15 -24.89
C LEU A 18 -1.13 1.05 -24.97
N LEU A 19 -2.16 0.97 -25.81
CA LEU A 19 -3.20 2.01 -25.90
C LEU A 19 -4.09 2.04 -24.64
N GLU A 20 -4.44 0.87 -24.10
CA GLU A 20 -5.19 0.76 -22.84
C GLU A 20 -4.37 1.28 -21.65
N ALA A 21 -3.10 0.90 -21.53
CA ALA A 21 -2.20 1.43 -20.52
C ALA A 21 -2.01 2.96 -20.66
N GLY A 22 -1.86 3.47 -21.89
CA GLY A 22 -1.78 4.90 -22.16
C GLY A 22 -3.06 5.66 -21.80
N SER A 23 -4.23 5.04 -21.95
CA SER A 23 -5.51 5.61 -21.52
C SER A 23 -5.62 5.68 -20.00
N GLN A 24 -5.24 4.61 -19.31
CA GLN A 24 -5.20 4.56 -17.84
C GLN A 24 -4.22 5.60 -17.27
N LEU A 25 -3.06 5.78 -17.90
CA LEU A 25 -2.09 6.81 -17.51
C LEU A 25 -2.66 8.23 -17.64
N ARG A 26 -3.40 8.52 -18.73
CA ARG A 26 -4.07 9.82 -18.91
C ARG A 26 -5.17 10.07 -17.89
N HIS A 27 -5.94 9.05 -17.52
CA HIS A 27 -6.95 9.16 -16.47
C HIS A 27 -6.32 9.43 -15.10
N MET A 28 -5.23 8.73 -14.75
CA MET A 28 -4.47 9.01 -13.51
C MET A 28 -3.87 10.42 -13.47
N GLU A 29 -3.46 10.97 -14.63
CA GLU A 29 -2.89 12.31 -14.71
C GLU A 29 -3.94 13.42 -14.53
N ILE A 30 -5.18 13.17 -14.97
CA ILE A 30 -6.33 14.03 -14.71
C ILE A 30 -6.72 13.97 -13.22
N SER A 31 -6.74 12.78 -12.61
CA SER A 31 -6.99 12.61 -11.18
C SER A 31 -5.91 13.28 -10.31
N ARG A 32 -4.64 13.27 -10.74
CA ARG A 32 -3.56 14.02 -10.09
C ARG A 32 -3.76 15.54 -10.07
N ARG A 33 -4.35 16.11 -11.13
CA ARG A 33 -4.68 17.55 -11.16
C ARG A 33 -5.79 17.90 -10.17
N ASN A 34 -6.78 17.02 -10.03
CA ASN A 34 -7.88 17.21 -9.08
C ASN A 34 -7.44 17.00 -7.62
N LEU A 35 -6.49 16.11 -7.33
CA LEU A 35 -5.92 15.98 -5.98
C LEU A 35 -5.11 17.22 -5.56
N ARG A 36 -4.43 17.91 -6.49
CA ARG A 36 -3.70 19.15 -6.20
C ARG A 36 -4.60 20.31 -5.79
N SER A 37 -5.86 20.33 -6.23
CA SER A 37 -6.82 21.37 -5.81
C SER A 37 -7.44 21.12 -4.44
N SER A 38 -7.35 19.88 -3.91
CA SER A 38 -8.07 19.46 -2.70
C SER A 38 -7.16 19.26 -1.48
N VAL A 39 -5.84 19.10 -1.68
CA VAL A 39 -4.86 18.93 -0.60
C VAL A 39 -4.15 20.26 -0.37
N PRO A 40 -4.32 20.93 0.80
CA PRO A 40 -3.57 22.13 1.13
C PRO A 40 -2.06 21.88 1.00
N ASN A 41 -1.33 22.84 0.43
CA ASN A 41 0.11 22.84 0.17
C ASN A 41 1.03 22.47 1.37
N LEU A 42 0.49 22.20 2.56
CA LEU A 42 1.26 21.90 3.77
C LEU A 42 1.86 20.49 3.82
N VAL A 43 1.36 19.50 3.07
CA VAL A 43 1.87 18.11 3.16
C VAL A 43 2.97 17.81 2.12
N LEU A 44 3.15 18.67 1.12
CA LEU A 44 4.07 18.42 0.00
C LEU A 44 5.54 18.82 0.26
N ASN A 45 5.82 19.54 1.34
CA ASN A 45 7.18 20.03 1.62
C ASN A 45 8.04 19.05 2.44
N GLY A 46 7.46 18.02 3.07
CA GLY A 46 8.18 17.06 3.90
C GLY A 46 8.31 15.65 3.30
N VAL A 47 7.32 15.18 2.53
CA VAL A 47 7.30 13.81 1.97
C VAL A 47 7.85 13.84 0.54
N LYS A 48 9.16 14.02 0.41
CA LYS A 48 9.83 13.85 -0.89
C LYS A 48 9.80 12.36 -1.28
N LYS A 49 8.90 12.02 -2.22
CA LYS A 49 8.82 10.76 -3.00
C LYS A 49 8.22 9.53 -2.29
N GLY A 50 7.03 9.67 -1.70
CA GLY A 50 6.14 8.51 -1.44
C GLY A 50 5.23 8.23 -2.65
N LEU A 51 5.18 6.99 -3.14
CA LEU A 51 4.20 6.57 -4.14
C LEU A 51 2.83 6.44 -3.46
N ILE A 52 1.98 7.46 -3.59
CA ILE A 52 0.57 7.34 -3.20
C ILE A 52 -0.17 6.71 -4.40
N LEU A 53 -0.57 5.44 -4.27
CA LEU A 53 -1.53 4.83 -5.17
C LEU A 53 -2.89 5.51 -4.93
N ALA A 54 -3.37 6.26 -5.91
CA ALA A 54 -4.70 6.86 -5.85
C ALA A 54 -5.74 5.75 -6.05
N ILE A 55 -6.47 5.42 -4.99
CA ILE A 55 -7.57 4.47 -5.02
C ILE A 55 -8.85 5.28 -5.27
N GLU A 56 -9.43 5.15 -6.46
CA GLU A 56 -10.60 5.96 -6.87
C GLU A 56 -11.95 5.42 -6.34
N LYS A 57 -12.00 4.19 -5.83
CA LYS A 57 -13.21 3.59 -5.25
C LYS A 57 -12.83 2.60 -4.14
N VAL A 58 -13.35 2.82 -2.92
CA VAL A 58 -12.96 2.04 -1.73
C VAL A 58 -14.07 1.09 -1.26
N ASP A 59 -15.24 1.08 -1.91
CA ASP A 59 -16.46 0.40 -1.45
C ASP A 59 -16.30 -1.12 -1.23
N ASP A 60 -15.39 -1.76 -1.96
CA ASP A 60 -15.12 -3.21 -1.85
C ASP A 60 -13.73 -3.53 -1.26
N ILE A 61 -12.96 -2.50 -0.86
CA ILE A 61 -11.60 -2.67 -0.34
C ILE A 61 -11.66 -2.88 1.17
N ARG A 62 -11.19 -4.04 1.62
CA ARG A 62 -10.99 -4.38 3.04
C ARG A 62 -9.56 -4.20 3.52
N TYR A 63 -8.60 -4.30 2.60
CA TYR A 63 -7.18 -4.29 2.94
C TYR A 63 -6.42 -3.35 2.00
N ILE A 64 -5.57 -2.50 2.58
CA ILE A 64 -4.70 -1.58 1.84
C ILE A 64 -3.26 -1.85 2.26
N ILE A 65 -2.38 -2.15 1.30
CA ILE A 65 -0.95 -2.36 1.53
C ILE A 65 -0.20 -1.11 1.08
N VAL A 66 0.55 -0.49 1.99
CA VAL A 66 1.27 0.76 1.74
C VAL A 66 2.74 0.60 2.13
N PRO A 67 3.67 0.55 1.16
CA PRO A 67 5.08 0.70 1.47
C PRO A 67 5.36 2.15 1.86
N ILE A 68 6.02 2.35 3.00
CA ILE A 68 6.41 3.66 3.51
C ILE A 68 7.91 3.83 3.34
N HIS A 69 8.32 4.99 2.84
CA HIS A 69 9.72 5.36 2.69
C HIS A 69 10.02 6.68 3.36
N THR A 70 10.95 6.67 4.32
CA THR A 70 11.50 7.88 4.92
C THR A 70 13.01 7.75 5.09
N GLU A 71 13.76 8.83 4.86
CA GLU A 71 15.20 8.94 5.17
C GLU A 71 16.11 7.78 4.69
N SER A 72 15.75 7.13 3.57
CA SER A 72 16.44 5.97 2.96
C SER A 72 16.10 4.60 3.54
N HIS A 73 15.06 4.51 4.36
CA HIS A 73 14.54 3.27 4.90
C HIS A 73 13.12 2.99 4.41
N TRP A 74 12.81 1.71 4.23
CA TRP A 74 11.48 1.24 3.85
C TRP A 74 10.86 0.43 4.98
N SER A 75 9.62 0.76 5.35
CA SER A 75 8.75 -0.08 6.17
C SER A 75 7.47 -0.42 5.40
N LEU A 76 6.68 -1.34 5.94
CA LEU A 76 5.42 -1.73 5.36
C LEU A 76 4.27 -1.44 6.31
N VAL A 77 3.15 -1.01 5.74
CA VAL A 77 1.88 -0.90 6.44
C VAL A 77 0.82 -1.75 5.75
N LEU A 78 0.02 -2.45 6.53
CA LEU A 78 -1.25 -3.03 6.12
C LEU A 78 -2.37 -2.35 6.91
N ILE A 79 -3.34 -1.74 6.22
CA ILE A 79 -4.55 -1.19 6.81
C ILE A 79 -5.67 -2.19 6.60
N HIS A 80 -6.33 -2.61 7.67
CA HIS A 80 -7.53 -3.44 7.65
C HIS A 80 -8.74 -2.59 8.03
N ILE A 81 -9.68 -2.44 7.11
CA ILE A 81 -10.92 -1.68 7.30
C ILE A 81 -12.02 -2.64 7.79
N SER A 82 -12.68 -2.29 8.89
CA SER A 82 -13.76 -3.09 9.49
C SER A 82 -14.91 -3.34 8.51
N ASP A 83 -15.70 -4.39 8.77
CA ASP A 83 -16.82 -4.71 7.90
C ASP A 83 -17.85 -3.57 7.82
N THR A 84 -18.08 -2.96 8.98
CA THR A 84 -18.95 -1.80 9.26
C THR A 84 -18.37 -0.47 8.78
N ARG A 85 -17.07 -0.40 8.43
CA ARG A 85 -16.35 0.80 7.95
C ARG A 85 -16.33 1.98 8.94
N ASP A 86 -16.59 1.70 10.21
CA ASP A 86 -16.49 2.63 11.32
C ASP A 86 -15.11 2.61 11.98
N ALA A 87 -14.31 1.57 11.72
CA ALA A 87 -12.99 1.38 12.33
C ALA A 87 -11.97 0.79 11.35
N CYS A 88 -10.69 1.00 11.66
CA CYS A 88 -9.59 0.28 11.03
C CYS A 88 -8.43 -0.02 12.00
N VAL A 89 -7.67 -1.05 11.63
CA VAL A 89 -6.42 -1.42 12.28
C VAL A 89 -5.27 -1.21 11.30
N ILE A 90 -4.26 -0.47 11.71
CA ILE A 90 -3.02 -0.22 10.97
C ILE A 90 -1.94 -1.12 11.54
N TYR A 91 -1.50 -2.11 10.77
CA TYR A 91 -0.37 -2.95 11.10
C TYR A 91 0.91 -2.36 10.49
N HIS A 92 1.83 -1.93 11.34
CA HIS A 92 3.12 -1.39 10.93
C HIS A 92 4.22 -2.44 11.12
N MET A 93 4.94 -2.74 10.04
CA MET A 93 5.99 -3.76 9.98
C MET A 93 7.30 -3.09 9.59
N ASP A 94 8.26 -3.11 10.50
CA ASP A 94 9.57 -2.51 10.31
C ASP A 94 10.70 -3.53 10.49
N SER A 95 11.57 -3.62 9.48
CA SER A 95 12.70 -4.57 9.44
C SER A 95 13.90 -4.06 10.22
N ILE A 96 13.89 -2.79 10.61
CA ILE A 96 14.79 -2.20 11.60
C ILE A 96 13.95 -1.77 12.79
N LYS A 97 14.16 -2.38 13.95
CA LYS A 97 13.51 -1.96 15.20
C LYS A 97 13.70 -0.47 15.40
N THR A 98 12.57 0.21 15.68
CA THR A 98 12.49 1.62 16.08
C THR A 98 13.02 2.64 15.07
N TYR A 99 13.20 2.28 13.78
CA TYR A 99 13.59 3.28 12.78
C TYR A 99 12.46 4.26 12.52
N HIS A 100 11.27 3.75 12.18
CA HIS A 100 10.08 4.58 12.11
C HIS A 100 9.37 4.64 13.47
N ASP A 101 9.00 5.84 13.88
CA ASP A 101 8.05 6.05 14.97
C ASP A 101 6.66 5.63 14.49
N HIS A 102 6.17 4.50 15.02
CA HIS A 102 4.86 3.97 14.65
C HIS A 102 3.75 5.00 14.87
N SER A 103 3.84 5.88 15.88
CA SER A 103 2.81 6.87 16.18
C SER A 103 2.75 7.95 15.10
N GLN A 104 3.90 8.35 14.56
CA GLN A 104 3.98 9.31 13.46
C GLN A 104 3.43 8.73 12.16
N ILE A 105 3.73 7.45 11.89
CA ILE A 105 3.15 6.71 10.76
C ILE A 105 1.62 6.64 10.90
N GLY A 106 1.11 6.33 12.10
CA GLY A 106 -0.32 6.31 12.39
C GLY A 106 -0.99 7.65 12.14
N ALA A 107 -0.42 8.74 12.66
CA ALA A 107 -0.96 10.10 12.47
C ALA A 107 -1.01 10.52 10.98
N LEU A 108 0.03 10.19 10.21
CA LEU A 108 0.08 10.43 8.77
C LEU A 108 -1.04 9.67 8.05
N LEU A 109 -1.20 8.39 8.36
CA LEU A 109 -2.18 7.53 7.71
C LEU A 109 -3.60 7.90 8.11
N ASN A 110 -3.87 8.25 9.36
CA ASN A 110 -5.18 8.76 9.78
C ASN A 110 -5.57 10.00 8.98
N THR A 111 -4.62 10.92 8.78
CA THR A 111 -4.84 12.11 7.97
C THR A 111 -5.13 11.76 6.51
N TRP A 112 -4.44 10.75 5.96
CA TRP A 112 -4.64 10.29 4.59
C TRP A 112 -5.98 9.53 4.41
N LEU A 113 -6.39 8.72 5.38
CA LEU A 113 -7.68 8.04 5.38
C LEU A 113 -8.82 9.07 5.38
N ASP A 114 -8.79 10.01 6.31
CA ASP A 114 -9.80 11.07 6.44
C ASP A 114 -9.82 11.98 5.20
N ARG A 115 -8.72 12.66 4.91
CA ARG A 115 -8.69 13.71 3.87
C ARG A 115 -8.45 13.21 2.47
N GLY A 116 -7.73 12.09 2.33
CA GLY A 116 -7.37 11.51 1.04
C GLY A 116 -8.42 10.57 0.50
N LEU A 117 -9.05 9.76 1.37
CA LEU A 117 -10.05 8.77 0.99
C LEU A 117 -11.47 9.09 1.48
N GLY A 118 -11.67 10.11 2.31
CA GLY A 118 -12.98 10.43 2.89
C GLY A 118 -13.45 9.39 3.92
N LEU A 119 -12.51 8.63 4.48
CA LEU A 119 -12.77 7.55 5.44
C LEU A 119 -12.54 8.06 6.87
N ASN A 120 -13.60 8.59 7.48
CA ASN A 120 -13.58 9.01 8.88
C ASN A 120 -13.94 7.82 9.78
N MET A 121 -12.92 7.14 10.29
CA MET A 121 -13.04 5.90 11.06
C MET A 121 -12.14 5.92 12.29
N GLU A 122 -12.58 5.25 13.36
CA GLU A 122 -11.74 4.99 14.51
C GLU A 122 -10.52 4.19 14.07
N THR A 123 -9.32 4.60 14.49
CA THR A 123 -8.09 3.97 13.99
C THR A 123 -7.21 3.53 15.15
N SER A 124 -6.85 2.24 15.14
CA SER A 124 -5.82 1.69 16.00
C SER A 124 -4.55 1.40 15.20
N ILE A 125 -3.38 1.54 15.82
CA ILE A 125 -2.10 1.20 15.21
C ILE A 125 -1.35 0.19 16.07
N VAL A 126 -0.79 -0.82 15.41
CA VAL A 126 -0.11 -1.94 16.04
C VAL A 126 1.23 -2.16 15.33
N SER A 127 2.30 -2.14 16.12
CA SER A 127 3.62 -2.54 15.63
C SER A 127 3.71 -4.06 15.60
N ILE A 128 3.99 -4.62 14.44
CA ILE A 128 4.16 -6.05 14.21
C ILE A 128 5.65 -6.39 14.14
N GLY A 129 6.09 -7.30 15.02
CA GLY A 129 7.49 -7.74 15.06
C GLY A 129 7.80 -8.70 13.91
N ILE A 130 8.50 -8.21 12.87
CA ILE A 130 8.92 -9.03 11.73
C ILE A 130 10.38 -9.51 11.87
N THR A 131 10.81 -10.43 11.00
CA THR A 131 12.23 -10.79 10.85
C THR A 131 13.04 -9.51 10.59
N GLN A 132 14.08 -9.32 11.40
CA GLN A 132 14.89 -8.11 11.36
C GLN A 132 16.03 -8.27 10.37
N GLN A 133 16.28 -7.20 9.60
CA GLN A 133 17.39 -7.18 8.65
C GLN A 133 18.73 -7.17 9.39
N THR A 134 19.75 -7.78 8.79
CA THR A 134 21.10 -7.89 9.37
C THR A 134 22.08 -6.86 8.81
N ASN A 135 21.67 -6.08 7.82
CA ASN A 135 22.46 -5.02 7.18
C ASN A 135 21.56 -3.81 6.88
N ASN A 136 22.14 -2.73 6.33
CA ASN A 136 21.44 -1.45 6.12
C ASN A 136 20.76 -1.32 4.73
N PHE A 137 20.73 -2.36 3.91
CA PHE A 137 20.31 -2.28 2.50
C PHE A 137 19.08 -3.14 2.18
N ASP A 138 18.77 -4.12 3.03
CA ASP A 138 17.76 -5.14 2.73
C ASP A 138 16.32 -4.74 3.07
N CYS A 139 16.07 -3.51 3.54
CA CYS A 139 14.73 -3.07 3.95
C CYS A 139 13.71 -3.21 2.81
N GLY A 140 14.10 -2.86 1.58
CA GLY A 140 13.26 -3.05 0.39
C GLY A 140 12.97 -4.53 0.08
N VAL A 141 13.95 -5.41 0.29
CA VAL A 141 13.78 -6.87 0.09
C VAL A 141 12.82 -7.44 1.13
N HIS A 142 12.94 -7.03 2.39
CA HIS A 142 12.01 -7.41 3.46
C HIS A 142 10.59 -6.95 3.15
N VAL A 143 10.41 -5.70 2.72
CA VAL A 143 9.11 -5.17 2.30
C VAL A 143 8.49 -6.01 1.19
N LEU A 144 9.23 -6.31 0.12
CA LEU A 144 8.73 -7.11 -1.00
C LEU A 144 8.41 -8.55 -0.60
N TYR A 145 9.23 -9.16 0.25
CA TYR A 145 8.99 -10.49 0.78
C TYR A 145 7.69 -10.55 1.58
N ILE A 146 7.47 -9.60 2.48
CA ILE A 146 6.26 -9.55 3.32
C ILE A 146 5.02 -9.27 2.46
N ILE A 147 5.09 -8.34 1.50
CA ILE A 147 3.99 -8.10 0.55
C ILE A 147 3.59 -9.40 -0.15
N THR A 148 4.57 -10.20 -0.59
CA THR A 148 4.31 -11.48 -1.23
C THR A 148 3.55 -12.43 -0.30
N LYS A 149 3.93 -12.49 0.97
CA LYS A 149 3.26 -13.33 1.98
C LYS A 149 1.87 -12.84 2.35
N LEU A 150 1.66 -11.53 2.45
CA LEU A 150 0.33 -10.95 2.68
C LEU A 150 -0.60 -11.24 1.49
N ILE A 151 -0.12 -11.11 0.25
CA ILE A 151 -0.93 -11.43 -0.94
C ILE A 151 -1.27 -12.93 -0.98
N GLU A 152 -0.32 -13.80 -0.65
CA GLU A 152 -0.53 -15.25 -0.57
C GLU A 152 -1.58 -15.60 0.49
N ALA A 153 -1.44 -15.07 1.70
CA ALA A 153 -2.40 -15.28 2.79
C ALA A 153 -3.80 -14.72 2.44
N GLY A 154 -3.86 -13.53 1.83
CA GLY A 154 -5.11 -12.91 1.40
C GLY A 154 -5.87 -13.74 0.35
N LYS A 155 -5.16 -14.34 -0.61
CA LYS A 155 -5.77 -15.24 -1.61
C LYS A 155 -6.39 -16.49 -1.00
N ASN A 156 -5.84 -16.96 0.13
CA ASN A 156 -6.33 -18.13 0.84
C ASN A 156 -7.39 -17.79 1.90
N GLY A 157 -7.74 -16.51 2.07
CA GLY A 157 -8.65 -16.06 3.13
C GLY A 157 -8.07 -16.11 4.54
N GLN A 158 -6.74 -16.22 4.66
CA GLN A 158 -6.03 -16.45 5.92
C GLN A 158 -5.20 -15.23 6.36
N LEU A 159 -5.53 -14.02 5.90
CA LEU A 159 -4.69 -12.85 6.14
C LEU A 159 -4.57 -12.52 7.63
N LEU A 160 -5.69 -12.49 8.36
CA LEU A 160 -5.70 -12.19 9.79
C LEU A 160 -5.01 -13.30 10.60
N GLU A 161 -5.32 -14.56 10.30
CA GLU A 161 -4.66 -15.74 10.88
C GLU A 161 -3.13 -15.69 10.65
N TYR A 162 -2.70 -15.28 9.45
CA TYR A 162 -1.28 -15.10 9.15
C TYR A 162 -0.63 -14.02 10.01
N LEU A 163 -1.29 -12.86 10.19
CA LEU A 163 -0.76 -11.78 11.03
C LEU A 163 -0.66 -12.21 12.50
N GLU A 164 -1.65 -12.93 13.01
CA GLU A 164 -1.66 -13.48 14.37
C GLU A 164 -0.52 -14.48 14.58
N ASN A 165 -0.42 -15.48 13.70
CA ASN A 165 0.50 -16.60 13.85
C ASN A 165 1.95 -16.23 13.51
N ALA A 166 2.17 -15.41 12.49
CA ALA A 166 3.52 -15.06 12.07
C ALA A 166 4.20 -14.09 13.04
N TYR A 167 3.42 -13.27 13.76
CA TYR A 167 3.97 -12.11 14.46
C TYR A 167 3.40 -11.83 15.86
N GLY A 168 2.58 -12.73 16.42
CA GLY A 168 2.36 -12.79 17.86
C GLY A 168 1.24 -11.90 18.44
N GLY A 169 0.26 -11.47 17.62
CA GLY A 169 -1.06 -11.07 18.14
C GLY A 169 -1.71 -9.85 17.48
N LEU A 170 -3.01 -9.99 17.17
CA LEU A 170 -3.94 -8.87 17.06
C LEU A 170 -4.20 -8.29 18.46
N PRO A 171 -4.49 -6.98 18.59
CA PRO A 171 -5.00 -6.44 19.84
C PRO A 171 -6.28 -7.23 20.17
N LYS A 172 -6.31 -7.85 21.35
CA LYS A 172 -7.53 -8.47 21.86
C LYS A 172 -8.55 -7.37 22.08
N GLU A 173 -9.76 -7.58 21.57
CA GLU A 173 -10.95 -6.74 21.81
C GLU A 173 -11.16 -6.44 23.30
#